data_AF-A0A536A9W2-F1
#
_entry.id   AF-A0A536A9W2-F1
#
_cell.length_a   1.000
_cell.length_b   1.000
_cell.length_c   1.000
_cell.angle_alpha   90.00
_cell.angle_beta   90.00
_cell.angle_gamma   90.00
#
_symmetry.space_group_name_H-M   'P 1'
#
loop_
_entity.id
_entity.type
_entity.pdbx_description
1 polymer ?
#
loop_
_entity_poly.entity_id
_entity_poly.type
_entity_poly.pdbx_seq_one_letter_code
_entity_poly.pdbx_strand_id
1 'polypeptide(L)'
;MLITRVELENIKSYRQVNLDFRRGTTAISGVNGAGKTTVVEAIGFALFDFLLYNQAQFVREGEKYGRIVIHLIGSDDRVYTVERRCGAGAYWFIYDQEADYRVEQRTDVLDKLHELFGIDRERSLKALFRDALGVPQGFFTSIFLEGASDRKLKFDALLQIEDYKNAADYLLEVQKEYREQVQVQLSEIQRLEFETRELEDWRGKLKGLREIDQQQTTQITQWTQQLEQLEVRFDVLKKQRDELRQLENRFEKNKHTYESTRLRLGERKN
;
A
#
# COMPACT_ATOMS: atom_id res chain seq x y z
N MET A 1 -19.96 27.52 13.59
CA MET A 1 -20.75 27.31 14.82
C MET A 1 -21.03 28.63 15.53
N LEU A 2 -22.27 28.85 15.99
CA LEU A 2 -22.69 29.99 16.81
C LEU A 2 -23.64 29.53 17.92
N ILE A 3 -23.34 29.81 19.19
CA ILE A 3 -24.31 29.61 20.28
C ILE A 3 -25.35 30.73 20.21
N THR A 4 -26.62 30.37 20.18
CA THR A 4 -27.74 31.33 20.10
C THR A 4 -28.48 31.46 21.42
N ARG A 5 -28.52 30.40 22.24
CA ARG A 5 -29.18 30.44 23.54
C ARG A 5 -28.63 29.37 24.48
N VAL A 6 -28.55 29.70 25.76
CA VAL A 6 -28.20 28.76 26.84
C VAL A 6 -29.29 28.81 27.91
N GLU A 7 -29.82 27.64 28.27
CA GLU A 7 -30.78 27.47 29.35
C GLU A 7 -30.14 26.63 30.45
N LEU A 8 -30.22 27.12 31.68
CA LEU A 8 -29.71 26.41 32.85
C LEU A 8 -30.85 26.22 33.85
N GLU A 9 -30.97 25.02 34.38
CA GLU A 9 -31.91 24.65 35.43
C GLU A 9 -31.15 23.92 36.54
N ASN A 10 -31.30 24.39 37.77
CA ASN A 10 -30.66 23.81 38.96
C ASN A 10 -29.13 23.62 38.85
N ILE A 11 -28.44 24.61 38.29
CA ILE A 11 -26.97 24.65 38.16
C ILE A 11 -26.41 25.73 39.09
N LYS A 12 -25.63 25.32 40.11
CA LYS A 12 -25.05 26.22 41.14
C LYS A 12 -26.06 27.28 41.63
N SER A 13 -25.78 28.57 41.38
CA SER A 13 -26.61 29.69 41.81
C SER A 13 -27.90 29.86 40.99
N TYR A 14 -28.02 29.22 39.82
CA TYR A 14 -29.18 29.33 38.93
C TYR A 14 -30.23 28.28 39.28
N ARG A 15 -31.47 28.74 39.52
CA ARG A 15 -32.64 27.86 39.64
C ARG A 15 -33.19 27.59 38.25
N GLN A 16 -33.41 28.66 37.50
CA GLN A 16 -33.74 28.64 36.09
C GLN A 16 -33.25 29.95 35.47
N VAL A 17 -32.54 29.89 34.35
CA VAL A 17 -32.13 31.07 33.57
C VAL A 17 -32.06 30.73 32.09
N ASN A 18 -32.46 31.67 31.25
CA ASN A 18 -32.32 31.61 29.79
C ASN A 18 -31.50 32.81 29.35
N LEU A 19 -30.43 32.56 28.60
CA LEU A 19 -29.50 33.58 28.11
C LEU A 19 -29.46 33.50 26.59
N ASP A 20 -29.95 34.53 25.92
CA ASP A 20 -29.89 34.64 24.47
C ASP A 20 -28.58 35.32 24.06
N PHE A 21 -27.93 34.74 23.05
CA PHE A 21 -26.68 35.23 22.48
C PHE A 21 -26.92 35.73 21.06
N ARG A 22 -26.17 36.76 20.68
CA ARG A 22 -26.18 37.32 19.33
C ARG A 22 -24.78 37.24 18.74
N ARG A 23 -24.70 37.33 17.41
CA ARG A 23 -23.40 37.47 16.73
C ARG A 23 -22.69 38.73 17.25
N GLY A 24 -21.40 38.60 17.53
CA GLY A 24 -20.56 39.66 18.07
C GLY A 24 -20.09 39.37 19.50
N THR A 25 -19.66 40.42 20.20
CA THR A 25 -19.12 40.31 21.56
C THR A 25 -20.24 40.44 22.58
N THR A 26 -20.39 39.42 23.45
CA THR A 26 -21.32 39.47 24.58
C THR A 26 -20.53 39.62 25.89
N ALA A 27 -20.81 40.68 26.65
CA ALA A 27 -20.21 40.89 27.96
C ALA A 27 -21.17 40.44 29.08
N ILE A 28 -20.73 39.52 29.93
CA ILE A 28 -21.49 39.05 31.10
C ILE A 28 -20.98 39.78 32.35
N SER A 29 -21.72 40.79 32.81
CA SER A 29 -21.39 41.61 33.98
C SER A 29 -22.31 41.33 35.17
N GLY A 30 -21.85 41.64 36.38
CA GLY A 30 -22.56 41.33 37.63
C GLY A 30 -21.64 41.38 38.86
N VAL A 31 -22.15 41.08 40.04
CA VAL A 31 -21.32 40.99 41.25
C VAL A 31 -20.47 39.70 41.25
N ASN A 32 -19.39 39.68 42.01
CA ASN A 32 -18.64 38.44 42.25
C ASN A 32 -19.56 37.43 42.95
N GLY A 33 -19.51 36.17 42.53
CA GLY A 33 -20.41 35.13 43.03
C GLY A 33 -21.80 35.08 42.38
N ALA A 34 -22.12 35.98 41.43
CA ALA A 34 -23.40 35.96 40.72
C ALA A 34 -23.58 34.77 39.74
N GLY A 35 -22.55 33.93 39.56
CA GLY A 35 -22.61 32.79 38.64
C GLY A 35 -22.19 33.10 37.19
N LYS A 36 -21.40 34.16 36.94
CA LYS A 36 -20.90 34.48 35.59
C LYS A 36 -20.07 33.34 35.01
N THR A 37 -19.11 32.86 35.79
CA THR A 37 -18.24 31.74 35.43
C THR A 37 -19.06 30.47 35.17
N THR A 38 -20.16 30.30 35.89
CA THR A 38 -21.07 29.14 35.74
C THR A 38 -21.70 29.05 34.36
N VAL A 39 -21.93 30.16 33.67
CA VAL A 39 -22.42 30.14 32.28
C VAL A 39 -21.36 29.52 31.35
N VAL A 40 -20.10 29.95 31.49
CA VAL A 40 -18.98 29.42 30.69
C VAL A 40 -18.72 27.95 31.03
N GLU A 41 -18.76 27.59 32.32
CA GLU A 41 -18.63 26.20 32.77
C GLU A 41 -19.75 25.31 32.23
N ALA A 42 -20.99 25.81 32.15
CA ALA A 42 -22.10 25.06 31.59
C ALA A 42 -21.92 24.78 30.09
N ILE A 43 -21.43 25.77 29.33
CA ILE A 43 -21.06 25.57 27.92
C ILE A 43 -19.93 24.53 27.81
N GLY A 44 -18.88 24.65 28.62
CA GLY A 44 -17.78 23.69 28.67
C GLY A 44 -18.23 22.26 28.98
N PHE A 45 -19.15 22.11 29.93
CA PHE A 45 -19.68 20.81 30.29
C PHE A 45 -20.57 20.23 29.19
N ALA A 46 -21.54 20.98 28.67
CA ALA A 46 -22.51 20.46 27.71
C ALA A 46 -21.93 20.22 26.31
N LEU A 47 -20.93 21.00 25.88
CA LEU A 47 -20.34 20.89 24.54
C LEU A 47 -18.97 20.19 24.49
N PHE A 48 -18.17 20.26 25.57
CA PHE A 48 -16.78 19.78 25.55
C PHE A 48 -16.49 18.70 26.59
N ASP A 49 -17.49 18.27 27.35
CA ASP A 49 -17.34 17.31 28.45
C ASP A 49 -16.28 17.71 29.49
N PHE A 50 -16.16 19.01 29.74
CA PHE A 50 -15.16 19.59 30.62
C PHE A 50 -15.77 20.28 31.85
N LEU A 51 -15.30 19.87 33.03
CA LEU A 51 -15.48 20.56 34.32
C LEU A 51 -14.19 20.39 35.14
N LEU A 52 -13.82 21.41 35.92
CA LEU A 52 -12.65 21.39 36.81
C LEU A 52 -12.88 20.58 38.09
N TYR A 53 -14.13 20.22 38.37
CA TYR A 53 -14.57 19.57 39.59
C TYR A 53 -15.65 18.52 39.28
N ASN A 54 -16.05 17.78 40.31
CA ASN A 54 -17.03 16.70 40.18
C ASN A 54 -18.42 17.25 39.80
N GLN A 55 -19.14 16.54 38.92
CA GLN A 55 -20.49 16.89 38.46
C GLN A 55 -21.48 17.11 39.61
N ALA A 56 -21.32 16.40 40.73
CA ALA A 56 -22.17 16.58 41.91
C ALA A 56 -22.09 17.99 42.51
N GLN A 57 -20.93 18.65 42.43
CA GLN A 57 -20.74 20.03 42.89
C GLN A 57 -21.30 21.06 41.90
N PHE A 58 -21.69 20.61 40.70
CA PHE A 58 -22.27 21.46 39.68
C PHE A 58 -23.79 21.60 39.82
N VAL A 59 -24.44 20.57 40.36
CA VAL A 59 -25.86 20.60 40.72
C VAL A 59 -26.07 21.58 41.88
N ARG A 60 -27.12 22.38 41.78
CA ARG A 60 -27.53 23.31 42.85
C ARG A 60 -27.79 22.56 44.16
N GLU A 61 -27.35 23.14 45.27
CA GLU A 61 -27.56 22.55 46.60
C GLU A 61 -29.06 22.35 46.90
N GLY A 62 -29.41 21.16 47.40
CA GLY A 62 -30.79 20.75 47.67
C GLY A 62 -31.53 20.13 46.47
N GLU A 63 -30.98 20.24 45.26
CA GLU A 63 -31.58 19.69 44.04
C GLU A 63 -31.00 18.31 43.69
N LYS A 64 -31.82 17.46 43.04
CA LYS A 64 -31.41 16.11 42.66
C LYS A 64 -30.68 16.04 41.32
N TYR A 65 -30.89 17.04 40.47
CA TYR A 65 -30.33 17.09 39.12
C TYR A 65 -30.14 18.54 38.67
N GLY A 66 -29.25 18.73 37.69
CA GLY A 66 -29.09 19.97 36.95
C GLY A 66 -29.22 19.70 35.45
N ARG A 67 -29.82 20.64 34.71
CA ARG A 67 -30.06 20.52 33.26
C ARG A 67 -29.51 21.74 32.54
N ILE A 68 -28.86 21.47 31.41
CA ILE A 68 -28.26 22.47 30.53
C ILE A 68 -28.75 22.21 29.12
N VAL A 69 -29.33 23.22 28.49
CA VAL A 69 -29.76 23.18 27.10
C VAL A 69 -29.02 24.27 26.35
N ILE A 70 -28.34 23.90 25.26
CA ILE A 70 -27.61 24.83 24.41
C ILE A 70 -28.20 24.75 23.02
N HIS A 71 -28.69 25.89 22.54
CA HIS A 71 -29.10 26.07 21.17
C HIS A 71 -27.94 26.67 20.39
N LEU A 72 -27.59 26.05 19.28
CA LEU A 72 -26.48 26.47 18.45
C LEU A 72 -26.79 26.27 16.98
N ILE A 73 -26.12 27.06 16.14
CA ILE A 73 -26.08 26.88 14.70
C ILE A 73 -24.77 26.15 14.38
N GLY A 74 -24.84 25.07 13.62
CA GLY A 74 -23.72 24.22 13.22
C GLY A 74 -22.73 24.91 12.28
N SER A 75 -21.75 24.16 11.78
CA SER A 75 -20.87 24.57 10.68
C SER A 75 -21.58 24.51 9.31
N ASP A 76 -22.64 23.72 9.24
CA ASP A 76 -23.53 23.49 8.09
C ASP A 76 -24.75 24.43 8.06
N ASP A 77 -24.73 25.49 8.88
CA ASP A 77 -25.82 26.47 9.05
C ASP A 77 -27.16 25.91 9.59
N ARG A 78 -27.19 24.66 10.08
CA ARG A 78 -28.39 24.05 10.68
C ARG A 78 -28.54 24.34 12.17
N VAL A 79 -29.77 24.26 12.67
CA VAL A 79 -30.08 24.48 14.09
C VAL A 79 -30.04 23.18 14.89
N TYR A 80 -29.21 23.20 15.93
CA TYR A 80 -29.03 22.08 16.85
C TYR A 80 -29.37 22.49 18.29
N THR A 81 -29.89 21.51 19.03
CA THR A 81 -30.07 21.61 20.47
C THR A 81 -29.25 20.53 21.15
N VAL A 82 -28.26 20.92 21.95
CA VAL A 82 -27.48 20.02 22.80
C VAL A 82 -28.04 20.10 24.21
N GLU A 83 -28.48 18.97 24.75
CA GLU A 83 -29.01 18.92 26.09
C GLU A 83 -28.21 17.94 26.94
N ARG A 84 -27.78 18.41 28.11
CA ARG A 84 -27.02 17.62 29.06
C ARG A 84 -27.58 17.76 30.46
N ARG A 85 -27.83 16.62 31.11
CA ARG A 85 -28.27 16.53 32.50
C ARG A 85 -27.20 15.88 33.36
N CYS A 86 -26.97 16.45 34.54
CA CYS A 86 -26.08 15.90 35.57
C CYS A 86 -26.86 15.61 36.87
N GLY A 87 -26.32 14.73 37.72
CA GLY A 87 -26.99 14.24 38.92
C GLY A 87 -27.91 13.05 38.64
N ALA A 88 -29.07 12.99 39.31
CA ALA A 88 -30.02 11.90 39.15
C ALA A 88 -30.60 11.87 37.72
N GLY A 89 -30.48 10.72 37.05
CA GLY A 89 -30.95 10.53 35.67
C GLY A 89 -30.10 11.28 34.63
N ALA A 90 -28.78 11.26 34.77
CA ALA A 90 -27.88 11.91 33.83
C ALA A 90 -28.04 11.37 32.40
N TYR A 91 -28.09 12.27 31.43
CA TYR A 91 -28.10 11.95 30.01
C TYR A 91 -27.42 13.07 29.22
N TRP A 92 -27.09 12.78 27.97
CA TRP A 92 -26.53 13.73 27.05
C TRP A 92 -27.01 13.41 25.65
N PHE A 93 -27.61 14.37 24.97
CA PHE A 93 -28.05 14.17 23.60
C PHE A 93 -27.91 15.43 22.76
N ILE A 94 -27.92 15.23 21.45
CA ILE A 94 -28.01 16.28 20.44
C ILE A 94 -29.26 16.01 19.62
N TYR A 95 -30.01 17.07 19.35
CA TYR A 95 -31.17 17.05 18.49
C TYR A 95 -30.94 17.98 17.30
N ASP A 96 -31.04 17.42 16.10
CA ASP A 96 -31.08 18.15 14.84
C ASP A 96 -32.52 18.55 14.56
N GLN A 97 -32.82 19.87 14.61
CA GLN A 97 -34.19 20.36 14.46
C GLN A 97 -34.71 20.25 13.03
N GLU A 98 -33.82 20.26 12.04
CA GLU A 98 -34.23 20.18 10.63
C GLU A 98 -34.46 18.75 10.18
N ALA A 99 -33.61 17.83 10.65
CA ALA A 99 -33.72 16.41 10.32
C ALA A 99 -34.68 15.63 11.24
N ASP A 100 -35.21 16.26 12.30
CA ASP A 100 -35.98 15.62 13.38
C ASP A 100 -35.28 14.35 13.92
N TYR A 101 -33.97 14.48 14.15
CA TYR A 101 -33.10 13.36 14.48
C TYR A 101 -32.38 13.59 15.80
N ARG A 102 -32.33 12.56 16.64
CA ARG A 102 -31.74 12.62 17.98
C ARG A 102 -30.62 11.59 18.15
N VAL A 103 -29.50 12.06 18.68
CA VAL A 103 -28.33 11.25 19.04
C VAL A 103 -28.18 11.26 20.56
N GLU A 104 -28.25 10.11 21.21
CA GLU A 104 -28.22 10.00 22.69
C GLU A 104 -27.02 9.23 23.23
N GLN A 105 -26.37 8.42 22.39
CA GLN A 105 -25.21 7.65 22.82
C GLN A 105 -24.00 8.57 22.96
N ARG A 106 -23.30 8.50 24.11
CA ARG A 106 -22.20 9.41 24.43
C ARG A 106 -21.12 9.50 23.35
N THR A 107 -20.74 8.37 22.77
CA THR A 107 -19.73 8.32 21.70
C THR A 107 -20.23 9.06 20.46
N ASP A 108 -21.46 8.79 20.03
CA ASP A 108 -22.06 9.42 18.85
C ASP A 108 -22.32 10.92 19.07
N VAL A 109 -22.67 11.33 20.30
CA VAL A 109 -22.79 12.74 20.69
C VAL A 109 -21.44 13.44 20.56
N LEU A 110 -20.36 12.84 21.04
CA LEU A 110 -19.01 13.39 20.89
C LEU A 110 -18.61 13.47 19.42
N ASP A 111 -18.82 12.41 18.65
CA ASP A 111 -18.54 12.38 17.20
C ASP A 111 -19.31 13.47 16.45
N LYS A 112 -20.58 13.70 16.83
CA LYS A 112 -21.38 14.76 16.23
C LYS A 112 -20.89 16.14 16.65
N LEU A 113 -20.45 16.35 17.89
CA LEU A 113 -19.82 17.61 18.31
C LEU A 113 -18.51 17.88 17.57
N HIS A 114 -17.70 16.84 17.33
CA HIS A 114 -16.52 16.92 16.49
C HIS A 114 -16.85 17.42 15.08
N GLU A 115 -17.87 16.83 14.45
CA GLU A 115 -18.38 17.25 13.14
C GLU A 115 -18.87 18.71 13.15
N LEU A 116 -19.69 19.08 14.14
CA LEU A 116 -20.25 20.44 14.26
C LEU A 116 -19.17 21.51 14.48
N PHE A 117 -18.08 21.15 15.16
CA PHE A 117 -16.95 22.06 15.39
C PHE A 117 -15.92 22.02 14.26
N GLY A 118 -15.99 21.04 13.34
CA GLY A 118 -14.97 20.81 12.32
C GLY A 118 -13.62 20.40 12.93
N ILE A 119 -13.64 19.65 14.03
CA ILE A 119 -12.45 19.18 14.75
C ILE A 119 -12.34 17.68 14.55
N ASP A 120 -11.14 17.18 14.25
CA ASP A 120 -10.87 15.74 14.13
C ASP A 120 -11.27 14.95 15.40
N ARG A 121 -11.84 13.77 15.21
CA ARG A 121 -12.40 12.89 16.27
C ARG A 121 -11.34 12.39 17.24
N GLU A 122 -10.09 12.28 16.78
CA GLU A 122 -8.99 11.83 17.64
C GLU A 122 -8.59 12.89 18.68
N ARG A 123 -9.01 14.15 18.50
CA ARG A 123 -8.61 15.26 19.37
C ARG A 123 -9.48 15.38 20.60
N SER A 124 -8.89 15.79 21.71
CA SER A 124 -9.65 15.99 22.95
C SER A 124 -10.39 17.34 22.94
N LEU A 125 -11.72 17.31 22.81
CA LEU A 125 -12.57 18.50 23.01
C LEU A 125 -12.35 19.16 24.38
N LYS A 126 -12.07 18.35 25.42
CA LYS A 126 -11.77 18.84 26.77
C LYS A 126 -10.53 19.70 26.82
N ALA A 127 -9.44 19.25 26.18
CA ALA A 127 -8.19 19.98 26.14
C ALA A 127 -8.36 21.29 25.37
N LEU A 128 -9.05 21.26 24.23
CA LEU A 128 -9.32 22.45 23.43
C LEU A 128 -10.13 23.51 24.19
N PHE A 129 -11.14 23.08 24.96
CA PHE A 129 -11.88 24.02 25.80
C PHE A 129 -11.02 24.59 26.94
N ARG A 130 -10.28 23.72 27.65
CA ARG A 130 -9.41 24.15 28.76
C ARG A 130 -8.32 25.13 28.32
N ASP A 131 -7.71 24.89 27.17
CA ASP A 131 -6.47 25.55 26.77
C ASP A 131 -6.72 26.75 25.82
N ALA A 132 -7.84 26.80 25.08
CA ALA A 132 -8.07 27.86 24.08
C ALA A 132 -9.42 28.60 24.18
N LEU A 133 -10.53 27.91 24.45
CA LEU A 133 -11.87 28.54 24.36
C LEU A 133 -12.42 29.03 25.70
N GLY A 134 -12.36 28.18 26.72
CA GLY A 134 -12.99 28.37 28.02
C GLY A 134 -11.97 28.44 29.14
N VAL A 135 -10.87 29.15 28.90
CA VAL A 135 -9.73 29.22 29.81
C VAL A 135 -10.20 29.74 31.17
N PRO A 136 -10.09 28.95 32.25
CA PRO A 136 -10.56 29.36 33.57
C PRO A 136 -9.82 30.61 34.07
N GLN A 137 -10.49 31.39 34.93
CA GLN A 137 -9.89 32.60 35.48
C GLN A 137 -8.58 32.26 36.22
N GLY A 138 -7.48 32.92 35.84
CA GLY A 138 -6.13 32.67 36.37
C GLY A 138 -5.32 31.61 35.63
N PHE A 139 -5.91 30.86 34.69
CA PHE A 139 -5.23 29.86 33.88
C PHE A 139 -4.77 30.39 32.51
N PHE A 140 -5.10 31.63 32.15
CA PHE A 140 -4.66 32.24 30.89
C PHE A 140 -3.13 32.31 30.79
N THR A 141 -2.46 32.59 31.90
CA THR A 141 -1.00 32.64 31.95
C THR A 141 -0.35 31.29 32.25
N SER A 142 -1.12 30.26 32.64
CA SER A 142 -0.52 29.00 33.13
C SER A 142 0.22 28.25 32.03
N ILE A 143 -0.28 28.26 30.79
CA ILE A 143 0.41 27.68 29.62
C ILE A 143 1.79 28.33 29.39
N PHE A 144 1.95 29.61 29.73
CA PHE A 144 3.23 30.32 29.59
C PHE A 144 4.18 30.09 30.76
N LEU A 145 3.67 29.62 31.91
CA LEU A 145 4.45 29.27 33.10
C LEU A 145 4.93 27.82 33.09
N GLU A 146 4.41 26.99 32.19
CA GLU A 146 4.82 25.59 32.02
C GLU A 146 6.19 25.45 31.36
N GLY A 147 6.81 24.28 31.57
CA GLY A 147 8.09 23.94 30.96
C GLY A 147 8.02 23.93 29.42
N ALA A 148 9.17 24.15 28.78
CA ALA A 148 9.25 24.26 27.32
C ALA A 148 8.65 23.04 26.58
N SER A 149 8.82 21.83 27.13
CA SER A 149 8.27 20.60 26.56
C SER A 149 6.74 20.53 26.64
N ASP A 150 6.16 20.77 27.82
CA ASP A 150 4.71 20.70 28.03
C ASP A 150 3.97 21.79 27.25
N ARG A 151 4.55 23.00 27.24
CA ARG A 151 4.06 24.10 26.43
C ARG A 151 4.07 23.74 24.94
N LYS A 152 5.16 23.14 24.45
CA LYS A 152 5.26 22.71 23.04
C LYS A 152 4.15 21.70 22.70
N LEU A 153 3.89 20.71 23.54
CA LEU A 153 2.82 19.73 23.30
C LEU A 153 1.44 20.42 23.20
N LYS A 154 1.12 21.32 24.12
CA LYS A 154 -0.17 22.04 24.09
C LYS A 154 -0.32 22.92 22.86
N PHE A 155 0.72 23.67 22.49
CA PHE A 155 0.68 24.50 21.29
C PHE A 155 0.70 23.67 20.00
N ASP A 156 1.46 22.58 19.95
CA ASP A 156 1.50 21.69 18.80
C ASP A 156 0.11 21.08 18.56
N ALA A 157 -0.61 20.68 19.61
CA ALA A 157 -1.99 20.20 19.53
C ALA A 157 -2.99 21.30 19.12
N LEU A 158 -2.84 22.53 19.64
CA LEU A 158 -3.70 23.66 19.27
C LEU A 158 -3.47 24.14 17.83
N LEU A 159 -2.21 24.20 17.39
CA LEU A 159 -1.80 24.66 16.06
C LEU A 159 -1.80 23.56 15.01
N GLN A 160 -2.16 22.32 15.39
CA GLN A 160 -2.23 21.18 14.47
C GLN A 160 -0.87 20.81 13.86
N ILE A 161 0.22 21.03 14.61
CA ILE A 161 1.58 20.72 14.17
C ILE A 161 1.88 19.21 14.31
N GLU A 162 1.17 18.53 15.21
CA GLU A 162 1.28 17.08 15.43
C GLU A 162 0.94 16.28 14.16
N ASP A 163 -0.08 16.70 13.41
CA ASP A 163 -0.49 16.05 12.15
C ASP A 163 0.66 16.01 11.14
N TYR A 164 1.45 17.09 11.04
CA TYR A 164 2.60 17.15 10.15
C TYR A 164 3.74 16.23 10.59
N LYS A 165 3.96 16.08 11.90
CA LYS A 165 4.95 15.13 12.43
C LYS A 165 4.52 13.70 12.16
N ASN A 166 3.26 13.37 12.46
CA ASN A 166 2.71 12.04 12.22
C ASN A 166 2.81 11.67 10.74
N ALA A 167 2.43 12.60 9.84
CA ALA A 167 2.58 12.40 8.40
C ALA A 167 4.06 12.17 7.99
N ALA A 168 4.99 12.91 8.56
CA ALA A 168 6.42 12.72 8.30
C ALA A 168 6.92 11.35 8.79
N ASP A 169 6.49 10.92 9.98
CA ASP A 169 6.86 9.62 10.54
C ASP A 169 6.30 8.45 9.72
N TYR A 170 5.04 8.54 9.25
CA TYR A 170 4.47 7.56 8.33
C TYR A 170 5.24 7.51 7.00
N LEU A 171 5.64 8.66 6.46
CA LEU A 171 6.42 8.71 5.22
C LEU A 171 7.83 8.09 5.36
N LEU A 172 8.42 8.14 6.56
CA LEU A 172 9.72 7.50 6.82
C LEU A 172 9.63 5.98 6.75
N GLU A 173 8.55 5.39 7.28
CA GLU A 173 8.31 3.95 7.20
C GLU A 173 8.15 3.50 5.74
N VAL A 174 7.29 4.19 4.99
CA VAL A 174 7.09 3.93 3.55
C VAL A 174 8.40 4.09 2.77
N GLN A 175 9.19 5.13 3.04
CA GLN A 175 10.48 5.33 2.39
C GLN A 175 11.44 4.16 2.66
N LYS A 176 11.43 3.61 3.87
CA LYS A 176 12.27 2.47 4.24
C LYS A 176 11.87 1.21 3.47
N GLU A 177 10.58 0.91 3.40
CA GLU A 177 10.07 -0.24 2.64
C GLU A 177 10.46 -0.16 1.15
N TYR A 178 10.28 1.00 0.51
CA TYR A 178 10.68 1.19 -0.88
C TYR A 178 12.20 1.02 -1.09
N ARG A 179 13.04 1.48 -0.15
CA ARG A 179 14.49 1.25 -0.23
C ARG A 179 14.84 -0.24 -0.18
N GLU A 180 14.20 -0.99 0.71
CA GLU A 180 14.40 -2.44 0.82
C GLU A 180 13.97 -3.16 -0.46
N GLN A 181 12.80 -2.81 -1.02
CA GLN A 181 12.33 -3.36 -2.29
C GLN A 181 13.29 -3.07 -3.45
N VAL A 182 13.79 -1.84 -3.55
CA VAL A 182 14.77 -1.46 -4.57
C VAL A 182 16.05 -2.28 -4.43
N GLN A 183 16.55 -2.49 -3.20
CA GLN A 183 17.74 -3.32 -2.99
C GLN A 183 17.52 -4.78 -3.41
N VAL A 184 16.36 -5.37 -3.09
CA VAL A 184 16.01 -6.73 -3.52
C VAL A 184 15.97 -6.83 -5.05
N GLN A 185 15.29 -5.89 -5.71
CA GLN A 185 15.20 -5.88 -7.17
C GLN A 185 16.57 -5.70 -7.83
N LEU A 186 17.41 -4.80 -7.32
CA LEU A 186 18.77 -4.62 -7.83
C LEU A 186 19.62 -5.90 -7.68
N SER A 187 19.47 -6.62 -6.57
CA SER A 187 20.17 -7.90 -6.37
C SER A 187 19.71 -8.98 -7.35
N GLU A 188 18.41 -9.03 -7.66
CA GLU A 188 17.85 -9.97 -8.62
C GLU A 188 18.30 -9.64 -10.05
N ILE A 189 18.31 -8.35 -10.42
CA ILE A 189 18.84 -7.88 -11.70
C ILE A 189 20.31 -8.30 -11.84
N GLN A 190 21.15 -8.05 -10.82
CA GLN A 190 22.55 -8.45 -10.84
C GLN A 190 22.73 -9.97 -10.99
N ARG A 191 21.88 -10.78 -10.33
CA ARG A 191 21.91 -12.24 -10.50
C ARG A 191 21.58 -12.65 -11.93
N LEU A 192 20.50 -12.11 -12.49
CA LEU A 192 20.05 -12.40 -13.85
C LEU A 192 21.07 -11.93 -14.90
N GLU A 193 21.67 -10.75 -14.72
CA GLU A 193 22.75 -10.25 -15.57
C GLU A 193 23.96 -11.18 -15.54
N PHE A 194 24.31 -11.71 -14.37
CA PHE A 194 25.40 -12.69 -14.24
C PHE A 194 25.07 -14.02 -14.94
N GLU A 195 23.87 -14.57 -14.73
CA GLU A 195 23.40 -15.82 -15.35
C GLU A 195 23.29 -15.71 -16.88
N THR A 196 22.90 -14.54 -17.40
CA THR A 196 22.72 -14.32 -18.84
C THR A 196 23.97 -13.83 -19.56
N ARG A 197 25.05 -13.52 -18.84
CA ARG A 197 26.29 -12.96 -19.38
C ARG A 197 26.90 -13.79 -20.51
N GLU A 198 26.92 -15.11 -20.35
CA GLU A 198 27.53 -16.02 -21.32
C GLU A 198 26.55 -16.52 -22.38
N LEU A 199 25.27 -16.16 -22.28
CA LEU A 199 24.20 -16.74 -23.10
C LEU A 199 24.36 -16.37 -24.58
N GLU A 200 24.81 -15.15 -24.86
CA GLU A 200 25.19 -14.70 -26.21
C GLU A 200 26.40 -15.48 -26.76
N ASP A 201 27.43 -15.72 -25.94
CA ASP A 201 28.60 -16.50 -26.35
C ASP A 201 28.24 -17.96 -26.66
N TRP A 202 27.39 -18.57 -25.83
CA TRP A 202 26.87 -19.92 -26.06
C TRP A 202 26.01 -19.99 -27.32
N ARG A 203 25.17 -18.98 -27.60
CA ARG A 203 24.42 -18.87 -28.86
C ARG A 203 25.34 -18.78 -30.07
N GLY A 204 26.42 -17.99 -29.97
CA GLY A 204 27.45 -17.89 -31.01
C GLY A 204 28.13 -19.23 -31.28
N LYS A 205 28.60 -19.92 -30.22
CA LYS A 205 29.21 -21.26 -30.32
C LYS A 205 28.26 -22.28 -30.94
N LEU A 206 26.99 -22.29 -30.52
CA LEU A 206 25.99 -23.22 -31.05
C LEU A 206 25.74 -22.99 -32.55
N LYS A 207 25.70 -21.72 -32.98
CA LYS A 207 25.55 -21.38 -34.41
C LYS A 207 26.74 -21.88 -35.23
N GLY A 208 27.97 -21.65 -34.77
CA GLY A 208 29.18 -22.15 -35.45
C GLY A 208 29.24 -23.68 -35.50
N LEU A 209 28.90 -24.37 -34.41
CA LEU A 209 28.83 -25.84 -34.38
C LEU A 209 27.78 -26.39 -35.37
N ARG A 210 26.62 -25.74 -35.50
CA ARG A 210 25.59 -26.13 -36.48
C ARG A 210 26.06 -25.94 -37.92
N GLU A 211 26.80 -24.88 -38.22
CA GLU A 211 27.37 -24.66 -39.55
C GLU A 211 28.39 -25.76 -39.90
N ILE A 212 29.24 -26.15 -38.94
CA ILE A 212 30.18 -27.26 -39.11
C ILE A 212 29.44 -28.60 -39.33
N ASP A 213 28.43 -28.89 -38.52
CA ASP A 213 27.63 -30.11 -38.63
C ASP A 213 26.92 -30.22 -39.99
N GLN A 214 26.37 -29.12 -40.50
CA GLN A 214 25.81 -29.06 -41.85
C GLN A 214 26.88 -29.32 -42.93
N GLN A 215 28.05 -28.70 -42.81
CA GLN A 215 29.15 -28.93 -43.76
C GLN A 215 29.60 -30.39 -43.75
N GLN A 216 29.80 -30.97 -42.57
CA GLN A 216 30.19 -32.38 -42.43
C GLN A 216 29.12 -33.32 -43.00
N THR A 217 27.84 -33.03 -42.74
CA THR A 217 26.73 -33.81 -43.30
C THR A 217 26.76 -33.77 -44.84
N THR A 218 26.96 -32.60 -45.44
CA THR A 218 27.07 -32.50 -46.91
C THR A 218 28.30 -33.24 -47.45
N GLN A 219 29.45 -33.17 -46.80
CA GLN A 219 30.65 -33.91 -47.19
C GLN A 219 30.45 -35.42 -47.09
N ILE A 220 29.82 -35.91 -46.02
CA ILE A 220 29.46 -37.32 -45.86
C ILE A 220 28.59 -37.77 -47.03
N THR A 221 27.52 -37.02 -47.36
CA THR A 221 26.65 -37.39 -48.48
C THR A 221 27.38 -37.46 -49.82
N GLN A 222 28.32 -36.53 -50.07
CA GLN A 222 29.15 -36.53 -51.27
C GLN A 222 30.09 -37.75 -51.31
N TRP A 223 30.77 -38.05 -50.20
CA TRP A 223 31.65 -39.21 -50.10
C TRP A 223 30.88 -40.52 -50.23
N THR A 224 29.67 -40.62 -49.67
CA THR A 224 28.82 -41.80 -49.83
C THR A 224 28.45 -42.02 -51.30
N GLN A 225 28.06 -40.96 -52.02
CA GLN A 225 27.77 -41.06 -53.46
C GLN A 225 29.01 -41.44 -54.28
N GLN A 226 30.18 -40.88 -53.94
CA GLN A 226 31.44 -41.24 -54.60
C GLN A 226 31.82 -42.69 -54.35
N LEU A 227 31.64 -43.18 -53.12
CA LEU A 227 31.89 -44.58 -52.76
C LEU A 227 30.99 -45.51 -53.58
N GLU A 228 29.69 -45.22 -53.67
CA GLU A 228 28.73 -46.01 -54.44
C GLU A 228 29.10 -46.05 -55.94
N GLN A 229 29.51 -44.92 -56.52
CA GLN A 229 30.01 -44.87 -57.91
C GLN A 229 31.30 -45.70 -58.10
N LEU A 230 32.22 -45.65 -57.14
CA LEU A 230 33.46 -46.40 -57.18
C LEU A 230 33.20 -47.91 -57.01
N GLU A 231 32.25 -48.32 -56.16
CA GLU A 231 31.82 -49.71 -56.00
C GLU A 231 31.24 -50.26 -57.29
N VAL A 232 30.34 -49.53 -57.95
CA VAL A 232 29.79 -49.90 -59.26
C VAL A 232 30.91 -50.06 -60.29
N ARG A 233 31.84 -49.11 -60.33
CA ARG A 233 32.99 -49.16 -61.25
C ARG A 233 33.92 -50.34 -60.95
N PHE A 234 34.14 -50.63 -59.67
CA PHE A 234 34.94 -51.76 -59.23
C PHE A 234 34.31 -53.09 -59.66
N ASP A 235 33.00 -53.24 -59.52
CA ASP A 235 32.27 -54.43 -59.97
C ASP A 235 32.35 -54.62 -61.49
N VAL A 236 32.26 -53.55 -62.28
CA VAL A 236 32.47 -53.60 -63.73
C VAL A 236 33.89 -54.05 -64.08
N LEU A 237 34.90 -53.45 -63.46
CA LEU A 237 36.31 -53.82 -63.68
C LEU A 237 36.60 -55.25 -63.24
N LYS A 238 35.96 -55.73 -62.17
CA LYS A 238 36.06 -57.11 -61.69
C LYS A 238 35.47 -58.09 -62.71
N LYS A 239 34.30 -57.80 -63.26
CA LYS A 239 33.71 -58.60 -64.36
C LYS A 239 34.62 -58.63 -65.59
N GLN A 240 35.14 -57.47 -66.01
CA GLN A 240 36.08 -57.39 -67.13
C GLN A 240 37.35 -58.22 -66.88
N ARG A 241 37.91 -58.17 -65.66
CA ARG A 241 39.05 -59.01 -65.27
C ARG A 241 38.73 -60.50 -65.34
N ASP A 242 37.56 -60.91 -64.85
CA ASP A 242 37.16 -62.31 -64.85
C ASP A 242 36.90 -62.82 -66.28
N GLU A 243 36.32 -61.98 -67.16
CA GLU A 243 36.19 -62.25 -68.60
C GLU A 243 37.55 -62.40 -69.27
N LEU A 244 38.51 -61.51 -68.97
CA LEU A 244 39.87 -61.57 -69.51
C LEU A 244 40.58 -62.86 -69.08
N ARG A 245 40.46 -63.26 -67.81
CA ARG A 245 40.97 -64.55 -67.31
C ARG A 245 40.32 -65.74 -68.00
N GLN A 246 39.02 -65.70 -68.28
CA GLN A 246 38.35 -66.76 -69.03
C GLN A 246 38.86 -66.82 -70.48
N LEU A 247 39.11 -65.66 -71.10
CA LEU A 247 39.66 -65.56 -72.45
C LEU A 247 41.10 -66.09 -72.51
N GLU A 248 41.94 -65.73 -71.53
CA GLU A 248 43.30 -66.25 -71.37
C GLU A 248 43.30 -67.77 -71.21
N ASN A 249 42.45 -68.31 -70.33
CA ASN A 249 42.30 -69.75 -70.14
C ASN A 249 41.81 -70.46 -71.43
N ARG A 250 40.92 -69.84 -72.20
CA ARG A 250 40.49 -70.36 -73.52
C ARG A 250 41.62 -70.30 -74.54
N PHE A 251 42.40 -69.23 -74.53
CA PHE A 251 43.55 -69.06 -75.40
C PHE A 251 44.63 -70.11 -75.11
N GLU A 252 44.95 -70.36 -73.83
CA GLU A 252 45.87 -71.44 -73.44
C GLU A 252 45.33 -72.82 -73.84
N LYS A 253 44.05 -73.10 -73.62
CA LYS A 253 43.42 -74.35 -74.09
C LYS A 253 43.50 -74.50 -75.61
N ASN A 254 43.21 -73.44 -76.36
CA ASN A 254 43.32 -73.41 -77.83
C ASN A 254 44.76 -73.56 -78.31
N LYS A 255 45.72 -72.97 -77.60
CA LYS A 255 47.16 -73.13 -77.88
C LYS A 255 47.59 -74.57 -77.64
N HIS A 256 47.19 -75.19 -76.53
CA HIS A 256 47.45 -76.61 -76.28
C HIS A 256 46.74 -77.54 -77.27
N THR A 257 45.51 -77.23 -77.69
CA THR A 257 44.83 -78.00 -78.76
C THR A 257 45.49 -77.81 -80.12
N TYR A 258 45.97 -76.61 -80.44
CA TYR A 258 46.77 -76.34 -81.64
C TYR A 258 48.11 -77.07 -81.62
N GLU A 259 48.83 -77.06 -80.50
CA GLU A 259 50.10 -77.78 -80.33
C GLU A 259 49.91 -79.30 -80.43
N SER A 260 48.85 -79.85 -79.83
CA SER A 260 48.51 -81.28 -79.93
C SER A 260 47.98 -81.71 -81.30
N THR A 261 47.23 -80.86 -82.02
CA THR A 261 46.84 -81.15 -83.42
C THR A 261 48.01 -81.01 -84.38
N ARG A 262 48.92 -80.07 -84.13
CA ARG A 262 50.20 -79.96 -84.86
C ARG A 262 51.09 -81.19 -84.65
N LEU A 263 51.15 -81.73 -83.44
CA LEU A 263 51.84 -82.99 -83.14
C LEU A 263 51.18 -84.19 -83.86
N ARG A 264 49.84 -84.30 -83.84
CA ARG A 264 49.09 -85.35 -84.56
C ARG A 264 49.21 -85.28 -86.09
N LEU A 265 49.37 -84.08 -86.66
CA LEU A 265 49.63 -83.89 -88.09
C LEU A 265 51.08 -84.24 -88.49
N GLY A 266 52.02 -84.18 -87.53
CA GLY A 266 53.38 -84.69 -87.70
C GLY A 266 53.44 -86.22 -87.73
N GLU A 267 52.64 -86.89 -86.89
CA GLU A 267 52.60 -88.37 -86.81
C GLU A 267 51.88 -89.05 -87.99
N ARG A 268 51.06 -88.34 -88.76
CA ARG A 268 50.44 -88.87 -90.00
C ARG A 268 51.30 -88.72 -91.26
N LYS A 269 52.51 -88.17 -91.13
CA LYS A 269 53.44 -87.93 -92.26
C LYS A 269 54.72 -88.79 -92.23
N ASN A 270 54.81 -89.78 -91.33
CA ASN A 270 55.85 -90.81 -91.35
C ASN A 270 55.21 -92.20 -91.41
#